data_AF-A0A7V2EZZ1-F1
#
_entry.id   AF-A0A7V2EZZ1-F1
#
_cell.length_a   1.000
_cell.length_b   1.000
_cell.length_c   1.000
_cell.angle_alpha   90.00
_cell.angle_beta   90.00
_cell.angle_gamma   90.00
#
_symmetry.space_group_name_H-M   'P 1'
#
loop_
_entity.id
_entity.type
_entity.pdbx_description
1 polymer ?
#
loop_
_entity_poly.entity_id
_entity_poly.type
_entity_poly.pdbx_seq_one_letter_code
_entity_poly.pdbx_strand_id
1 'polypeptide(L)'
;GVVHAKDTVNFIGNRIGCFWMLMGLHRADKALDQGVHMETIDALMSAPVGLPPTGLYGLVDLIGLDVMNFVGKNLALNLPKFDLGEGFTSFPKRVQKLFDRGQLGRKSGGGFYRVQRLEDGGKKKETFDLVAENWRPTKEITLKKEQRDLNGLLADHPLGWLAWDIMGNTLCYAASLVPQIADDIINIDRAMRWGFAWTHGPFQMLDRLGPTKVVEKLQAMEAELPKMLQVLQDSGEKSFYRKDGTEYLGLDGDYHPVPEE
;
A
#
# COMPACT_ATOMS: atom_id res chain seq x y z
N GLY A 1 18.33 -5.88 -10.74
CA GLY A 1 19.03 -5.93 -9.46
C GLY A 1 18.63 -7.16 -8.69
N VAL A 2 19.41 -7.48 -7.66
CA VAL A 2 19.17 -8.57 -6.70
C VAL A 2 18.78 -7.95 -5.36
N VAL A 3 17.88 -8.61 -4.62
CA VAL A 3 17.51 -8.23 -3.26
C VAL A 3 17.70 -9.43 -2.33
N HIS A 4 18.33 -9.18 -1.19
CA HIS A 4 18.56 -10.15 -0.13
C HIS A 4 17.41 -10.08 0.87
N ALA A 5 16.70 -11.19 1.01
CA ALA A 5 15.57 -11.35 1.91
C ALA A 5 15.83 -12.49 2.88
N LYS A 6 15.28 -12.38 4.10
CA LYS A 6 15.22 -13.50 5.02
C LYS A 6 14.11 -14.46 4.60
N ASP A 7 14.32 -15.75 4.86
CA ASP A 7 13.33 -16.79 4.61
C ASP A 7 12.22 -16.71 5.67
N THR A 8 11.29 -15.79 5.42
CA THR A 8 10.12 -15.53 6.25
C THR A 8 8.88 -15.48 5.36
N VAL A 9 7.72 -15.52 6.00
CA VAL A 9 6.41 -15.61 5.34
C VAL A 9 6.26 -14.51 4.27
N ASN A 10 6.21 -14.92 3.00
CA ASN A 10 6.09 -14.04 1.83
C ASN A 10 7.26 -13.06 1.59
N PHE A 11 8.44 -13.35 2.15
CA PHE A 11 9.69 -12.59 1.94
C PHE A 11 9.50 -11.07 2.17
N ILE A 12 9.98 -10.22 1.25
CA ILE A 12 9.85 -8.76 1.36
C ILE A 12 8.66 -8.24 0.56
N GLY A 13 8.73 -8.36 -0.77
CA GLY A 13 7.77 -7.72 -1.66
C GLY A 13 6.34 -8.19 -1.41
N ASN A 14 6.11 -9.51 -1.47
CA ASN A 14 4.78 -10.06 -1.27
C ASN A 14 4.27 -9.79 0.16
N ARG A 15 5.15 -9.75 1.15
CA ARG A 15 4.79 -9.42 2.53
C ARG A 15 4.21 -8.02 2.67
N ILE A 16 4.88 -7.01 2.14
CA ILE A 16 4.45 -5.60 2.23
C ILE A 16 3.31 -5.31 1.25
N GLY A 17 3.45 -5.74 -0.01
CA GLY A 17 2.49 -5.47 -1.06
C GLY A 17 1.12 -6.13 -0.82
N CYS A 18 1.09 -7.36 -0.33
CA CYS A 18 -0.18 -8.03 0.00
C CYS A 18 -0.83 -7.43 1.24
N PHE A 19 -0.04 -7.00 2.24
CA PHE A 19 -0.55 -6.23 3.37
C PHE A 19 -1.22 -4.95 2.87
N TRP A 20 -0.53 -4.15 2.07
CA TRP A 20 -1.07 -2.91 1.49
C TRP A 20 -2.39 -3.14 0.75
N MET A 21 -2.48 -4.16 -0.11
CA MET A 21 -3.70 -4.46 -0.85
C MET A 21 -4.84 -4.90 0.06
N LEU A 22 -4.60 -5.89 0.92
CA LEU A 22 -5.66 -6.47 1.73
C LEU A 22 -6.15 -5.49 2.81
N MET A 23 -5.23 -4.90 3.57
CA MET A 23 -5.55 -3.87 4.55
C MET A 23 -6.19 -2.66 3.85
N GLY A 24 -5.68 -2.27 2.68
CA GLY A 24 -6.25 -1.21 1.86
C GLY A 24 -7.72 -1.44 1.53
N LEU A 25 -8.11 -2.66 1.12
CA LEU A 25 -9.50 -3.00 0.84
C LEU A 25 -10.39 -2.83 2.09
N HIS A 26 -9.93 -3.24 3.27
CA HIS A 26 -10.67 -3.08 4.52
C HIS A 26 -10.85 -1.61 4.92
N ARG A 27 -9.79 -0.81 4.80
CA ARG A 27 -9.85 0.64 5.10
C ARG A 27 -10.71 1.38 4.09
N ALA A 28 -10.60 1.01 2.82
CA ALA A 28 -11.37 1.59 1.75
C ALA A 28 -12.87 1.30 1.90
N ASP A 29 -13.28 0.11 2.37
CA ASP A 29 -14.69 -0.24 2.58
C ASP A 29 -15.41 0.75 3.51
N LYS A 30 -14.73 1.22 4.57
CA LYS A 30 -15.26 2.27 5.47
C LYS A 30 -15.42 3.62 4.77
N ALA A 31 -14.52 3.97 3.84
CA ALA A 31 -14.61 5.21 3.09
C ALA A 31 -15.75 5.20 2.07
N LEU A 32 -16.14 4.02 1.57
CA LEU A 32 -17.31 3.89 0.69
C LEU A 32 -18.60 4.28 1.42
N ASP A 33 -18.71 3.96 2.72
CA ASP A 33 -19.86 4.36 3.55
C ASP A 33 -19.97 5.89 3.71
N GLN A 34 -18.83 6.59 3.58
CA GLN A 34 -18.73 8.04 3.64
C GLN A 34 -18.90 8.70 2.26
N GLY A 35 -19.25 7.92 1.22
CA GLY A 35 -19.49 8.41 -0.14
C GLY A 35 -18.23 8.60 -0.98
N VAL A 36 -17.06 8.15 -0.52
CA VAL A 36 -15.84 8.16 -1.34
C VAL A 36 -15.97 7.09 -2.44
N HIS A 37 -15.68 7.46 -3.69
CA HIS A 37 -15.75 6.53 -4.81
C HIS A 37 -14.46 5.71 -4.96
N MET A 38 -14.56 4.48 -5.43
CA MET A 38 -13.39 3.61 -5.68
C MET A 38 -12.34 4.27 -6.59
N GLU A 39 -12.79 5.01 -7.62
CA GLU A 39 -11.90 5.74 -8.51
C GLU A 39 -11.11 6.84 -7.78
N THR A 40 -11.68 7.44 -6.73
CA THR A 40 -10.99 8.42 -5.89
C THR A 40 -9.93 7.74 -5.04
N ILE A 41 -10.25 6.55 -4.50
CA ILE A 41 -9.31 5.75 -3.70
C ILE A 41 -8.14 5.28 -4.57
N ASP A 42 -8.41 4.79 -5.78
CA ASP A 42 -7.35 4.39 -6.72
C ASP A 42 -6.47 5.56 -7.13
N ALA A 43 -7.06 6.75 -7.38
CA ALA A 43 -6.30 7.94 -7.68
C ALA A 43 -5.39 8.36 -6.51
N LEU A 44 -5.91 8.33 -5.27
CA LEU A 44 -5.14 8.62 -4.06
C LEU A 44 -4.01 7.61 -3.83
N MET A 45 -4.26 6.34 -4.15
CA MET A 45 -3.31 5.24 -4.03
C MET A 45 -2.46 5.03 -5.28
N SER A 46 -2.37 6.02 -6.17
CA SER A 46 -1.51 5.98 -7.36
C SER A 46 -0.50 7.12 -7.33
N ALA A 47 -0.78 8.21 -8.04
CA ALA A 47 0.15 9.31 -8.27
C ALA A 47 0.83 9.87 -7.00
N PRO A 48 0.12 10.12 -5.89
CA PRO A 48 0.72 10.76 -4.71
C PRO A 48 1.76 9.87 -4.02
N VAL A 49 1.54 8.57 -4.08
CA VAL A 49 2.34 7.53 -3.42
C VAL A 49 3.25 6.82 -4.42
N GLY A 50 3.40 7.31 -5.65
CA GLY A 50 4.27 6.71 -6.66
C GLY A 50 3.88 5.28 -7.06
N LEU A 51 2.61 4.92 -6.96
CA LEU A 51 2.10 3.62 -7.39
C LEU A 51 1.59 3.67 -8.83
N PRO A 52 1.58 2.53 -9.56
CA PRO A 52 1.01 2.47 -10.90
C PRO A 52 -0.43 3.02 -10.98
N PRO A 53 -0.88 3.55 -12.13
CA PRO A 53 -2.23 4.13 -12.32
C PRO A 53 -3.40 3.20 -12.01
N THR A 54 -3.13 1.91 -11.84
CA THR A 54 -4.13 0.93 -11.42
C THR A 54 -4.64 1.15 -10.00
N GLY A 55 -3.92 1.89 -9.15
CA GLY A 55 -4.32 2.12 -7.77
C GLY A 55 -4.51 0.81 -6.99
N LEU A 56 -5.42 0.81 -6.02
CA LEU A 56 -5.73 -0.33 -5.16
C LEU A 56 -6.61 -1.35 -5.88
N TYR A 57 -7.84 -0.99 -6.23
CA TYR A 57 -8.83 -1.87 -6.82
C TYR A 57 -8.42 -2.34 -8.21
N GLY A 58 -7.90 -1.43 -9.04
CA GLY A 58 -7.47 -1.77 -10.38
C GLY A 58 -6.24 -2.70 -10.40
N LEU A 59 -5.41 -2.69 -9.36
CA LEU A 59 -4.31 -3.65 -9.20
C LEU A 59 -4.83 -5.02 -8.76
N VAL A 60 -5.77 -5.06 -7.80
CA VAL A 60 -6.42 -6.31 -7.40
C VAL A 60 -7.13 -6.95 -8.61
N ASP A 61 -7.80 -6.17 -9.46
CA ASP A 61 -8.40 -6.65 -10.71
C ASP A 61 -7.37 -7.19 -11.71
N LEU A 62 -6.16 -6.62 -11.73
CA LEU A 62 -5.07 -7.07 -12.61
C LEU A 62 -4.51 -8.41 -12.13
N ILE A 63 -4.34 -8.57 -10.82
CA ILE A 63 -3.84 -9.80 -10.18
C ILE A 63 -4.90 -10.90 -10.27
N GLY A 64 -6.11 -10.60 -9.80
CA GLY A 64 -7.23 -11.51 -9.65
C GLY A 64 -7.67 -11.65 -8.18
N LEU A 65 -8.97 -11.55 -7.91
CA LEU A 65 -9.50 -11.74 -6.54
C LEU A 65 -9.35 -13.18 -6.04
N ASP A 66 -9.32 -14.16 -6.94
CA ASP A 66 -9.02 -15.55 -6.64
C ASP A 66 -7.60 -15.75 -6.12
N VAL A 67 -6.62 -15.13 -6.79
CA VAL A 67 -5.23 -15.12 -6.36
C VAL A 67 -5.10 -14.40 -5.02
N MET A 68 -5.72 -13.23 -4.87
CA MET A 68 -5.68 -12.47 -3.61
C MET A 68 -6.32 -13.24 -2.45
N ASN A 69 -7.42 -13.97 -2.68
CA ASN A 69 -8.04 -14.83 -1.67
C ASN A 69 -7.12 -16.00 -1.26
N PHE A 70 -6.43 -16.62 -2.23
CA PHE A 70 -5.45 -17.66 -1.94
C PHE A 70 -4.28 -17.12 -1.09
N VAL A 71 -3.74 -15.96 -1.45
CA VAL A 71 -2.70 -15.28 -0.69
C VAL A 71 -3.17 -14.95 0.73
N GLY A 72 -4.38 -14.42 0.89
CA GLY A 72 -4.97 -14.14 2.20
C GLY A 72 -5.05 -15.38 3.08
N LYS A 73 -5.53 -16.51 2.55
CA LYS A 73 -5.57 -17.80 3.27
C LYS A 73 -4.18 -18.29 3.65
N ASN A 74 -3.20 -18.15 2.77
CA ASN A 74 -1.82 -18.52 3.07
C ASN A 74 -1.24 -17.64 4.19
N LEU A 75 -1.49 -16.33 4.15
CA LEU A 75 -1.10 -15.40 5.21
C LEU A 75 -1.75 -15.78 6.55
N ALA A 76 -3.05 -16.06 6.58
CA ALA A 76 -3.77 -16.46 7.80
C ALA A 76 -3.15 -17.68 8.51
N LEU A 77 -2.56 -18.61 7.76
CA LEU A 77 -1.95 -19.81 8.30
C LEU A 77 -0.52 -19.60 8.78
N ASN A 78 0.22 -18.68 8.16
CA ASN A 78 1.67 -18.62 8.30
C ASN A 78 2.16 -17.36 9.01
N LEU A 79 1.36 -16.29 9.06
CA LEU A 79 1.71 -15.05 9.75
C LEU A 79 2.16 -15.33 11.21
N PRO A 80 3.24 -14.67 11.68
CA PRO A 80 3.57 -14.70 13.10
C PRO A 80 2.43 -14.11 13.93
N LYS A 81 2.26 -14.64 15.14
CA LYS A 81 1.29 -14.09 16.09
C LYS A 81 1.53 -12.60 16.31
N PHE A 82 0.43 -11.84 16.41
CA PHE A 82 0.44 -10.39 16.62
C PHE A 82 1.02 -9.58 15.46
N ASP A 83 1.25 -10.21 14.29
CA ASP A 83 1.55 -9.46 13.10
C ASP A 83 0.34 -8.60 12.69
N LEU A 84 0.59 -7.34 12.35
CA LEU A 84 -0.46 -6.38 11.97
C LEU A 84 -1.31 -6.86 10.79
N GLY A 85 -0.76 -7.72 9.93
CA GLY A 85 -1.44 -8.33 8.81
C GLY A 85 -2.49 -9.37 9.17
N GLU A 86 -2.47 -9.96 10.38
CA GLU A 86 -3.41 -11.02 10.79
C GLU A 86 -4.88 -10.59 10.62
N GLY A 87 -5.18 -9.33 10.97
CA GLY A 87 -6.52 -8.75 10.88
C GLY A 87 -7.05 -8.54 9.45
N PHE A 88 -6.21 -8.69 8.43
CA PHE A 88 -6.54 -8.36 7.04
C PHE A 88 -6.42 -9.55 6.10
N THR A 89 -6.33 -10.78 6.61
CA THR A 89 -6.08 -11.99 5.80
C THR A 89 -7.29 -12.49 4.99
N SER A 90 -8.43 -11.83 5.11
CA SER A 90 -9.66 -12.13 4.35
C SER A 90 -10.18 -10.86 3.68
N PHE A 91 -11.17 -10.98 2.79
CA PHE A 91 -11.79 -9.82 2.18
C PHE A 91 -12.80 -9.14 3.10
N PRO A 92 -12.96 -7.80 3.02
CA PRO A 92 -14.11 -7.13 3.61
C PRO A 92 -15.40 -7.59 2.93
N LYS A 93 -16.53 -7.45 3.62
CA LYS A 93 -17.82 -8.05 3.24
C LYS A 93 -18.24 -7.75 1.80
N ARG A 94 -18.10 -6.51 1.34
CA ARG A 94 -18.49 -6.12 -0.03
C ARG A 94 -17.60 -6.77 -1.09
N VAL A 95 -16.31 -6.86 -0.83
CA VAL A 95 -15.35 -7.53 -1.73
C VAL A 95 -15.57 -9.03 -1.73
N GLN A 96 -15.88 -9.63 -0.58
CA GLN A 96 -16.22 -11.06 -0.51
C GLN A 96 -17.45 -11.37 -1.38
N LYS A 97 -18.51 -10.56 -1.31
CA LYS A 97 -19.67 -10.73 -2.21
C LYS A 97 -19.31 -10.56 -3.70
N LEU A 98 -18.36 -9.70 -4.03
CA LEU A 98 -17.86 -9.53 -5.40
C LEU A 98 -17.21 -10.84 -5.89
N PHE A 99 -16.35 -11.41 -5.04
CA PHE A 99 -15.71 -12.70 -5.27
C PHE A 99 -16.72 -13.84 -5.42
N ASP A 100 -17.71 -13.94 -4.52
CA ASP A 100 -18.75 -14.98 -4.54
C ASP A 100 -19.63 -14.93 -5.81
N ARG A 101 -19.72 -13.76 -6.45
CA ARG A 101 -20.40 -13.57 -7.74
C ARG A 101 -19.57 -14.02 -8.95
N GLY A 102 -18.34 -14.45 -8.76
CA GLY A 102 -17.41 -14.80 -9.84
C GLY A 102 -16.82 -13.59 -10.58
N GLN A 103 -16.93 -12.39 -10.01
CA GLN A 103 -16.30 -11.18 -10.55
C GLN A 103 -14.84 -11.13 -10.05
N LEU A 104 -13.97 -11.88 -10.70
CA LEU A 104 -12.61 -12.17 -10.24
C LEU A 104 -11.55 -11.20 -10.77
N GLY A 105 -11.91 -10.24 -11.61
CA GLY A 105 -10.99 -9.25 -12.19
C GLY A 105 -10.94 -9.31 -13.71
N ARG A 106 -9.84 -8.81 -14.30
CA ARG A 106 -9.73 -8.61 -15.76
C ARG A 106 -9.85 -9.91 -16.56
N LYS A 107 -9.30 -11.01 -16.03
CA LYS A 107 -9.29 -12.32 -16.70
C LYS A 107 -10.68 -12.98 -16.75
N SER A 108 -11.60 -12.59 -15.87
CA SER A 108 -12.98 -13.09 -15.84
C SER A 108 -14.00 -12.14 -16.49
N GLY A 109 -13.53 -11.15 -17.26
CA GLY A 109 -14.39 -10.16 -17.92
C GLY A 109 -14.80 -8.97 -17.04
N GLY A 110 -14.42 -8.96 -15.75
CA GLY A 110 -14.66 -7.85 -14.83
C GLY A 110 -14.50 -8.26 -13.37
N GLY A 111 -14.03 -7.31 -12.55
CA GLY A 111 -14.00 -7.38 -11.10
C GLY A 111 -14.61 -6.11 -10.51
N PHE A 112 -13.78 -5.25 -9.91
CA PHE A 112 -14.19 -3.89 -9.52
C PHE A 112 -14.49 -3.03 -10.76
N TYR A 113 -13.73 -3.25 -11.82
CA TYR A 113 -13.87 -2.57 -13.11
C TYR A 113 -14.11 -3.58 -14.23
N ARG A 114 -14.74 -3.11 -15.31
CA ARG A 114 -14.78 -3.82 -16.58
C ARG A 114 -14.66 -2.88 -17.75
N VAL A 115 -14.22 -3.41 -18.88
CA VAL A 115 -14.22 -2.71 -20.16
C VAL A 115 -15.07 -3.51 -21.13
N GLN A 116 -16.19 -2.92 -21.55
CA GLN A 116 -17.04 -3.49 -22.58
C GLN A 116 -16.66 -2.92 -23.94
N ARG A 117 -16.67 -3.76 -24.97
CA ARG A 117 -16.60 -3.31 -26.36
C ARG A 117 -18.02 -3.04 -26.85
N LEU A 118 -18.21 -1.87 -27.47
CA LEU A 118 -19.46 -1.45 -28.08
C LEU A 118 -19.51 -1.93 -29.54
N GLU A 119 -20.70 -1.96 -30.12
CA GLU A 119 -20.92 -2.41 -31.52
C GLU A 119 -20.18 -1.54 -32.54
N ASP A 120 -19.97 -0.27 -32.23
CA ASP A 120 -19.20 0.69 -33.04
C ASP A 120 -17.68 0.55 -32.89
N GLY A 121 -17.20 -0.45 -32.12
CA GLY A 121 -15.80 -0.64 -31.79
C GLY A 121 -15.29 0.25 -30.64
N GLY A 122 -16.16 1.10 -30.07
CA GLY A 122 -15.88 1.91 -28.89
C GLY A 122 -15.65 1.06 -27.63
N LYS A 123 -15.10 1.71 -26.59
CA LYS A 123 -14.87 1.09 -25.28
C LYS A 123 -15.68 1.81 -24.22
N LYS A 124 -16.46 1.07 -23.45
CA LYS A 124 -17.17 1.58 -22.27
C LYS A 124 -16.48 1.05 -21.02
N LYS A 125 -15.93 1.96 -20.21
CA LYS A 125 -15.37 1.63 -18.88
C LYS A 125 -16.47 1.74 -17.84
N GLU A 126 -16.64 0.68 -17.06
CA GLU A 126 -17.62 0.64 -15.99
C GLU A 126 -16.98 0.21 -14.69
N THR A 127 -17.56 0.71 -13.61
CA THR A 127 -17.19 0.42 -12.23
C THR A 127 -18.35 -0.27 -11.56
N PHE A 128 -18.10 -1.36 -10.86
CA PHE A 128 -19.11 -2.02 -10.05
C PHE A 128 -19.22 -1.27 -8.72
N ASP A 129 -20.30 -0.54 -8.52
CA ASP A 129 -20.56 0.16 -7.28
C ASP A 129 -20.80 -0.85 -6.17
N LEU A 130 -19.84 -0.98 -5.24
CA LEU A 130 -19.89 -1.95 -4.16
C LEU A 130 -21.02 -1.66 -3.16
N VAL A 131 -21.51 -0.42 -3.09
CA VAL A 131 -22.60 -0.02 -2.19
C VAL A 131 -23.95 -0.29 -2.84
N ALA A 132 -24.14 0.17 -4.08
CA ALA A 132 -25.38 -0.03 -4.83
C ALA A 132 -25.51 -1.43 -5.48
N GLU A 133 -24.43 -2.21 -5.49
CA GLU A 133 -24.31 -3.54 -6.10
C GLU A 133 -24.70 -3.58 -7.59
N ASN A 134 -24.34 -2.54 -8.36
CA ASN A 134 -24.62 -2.45 -9.79
C ASN A 134 -23.46 -1.85 -10.60
N TRP A 135 -23.48 -2.06 -11.91
CA TRP A 135 -22.52 -1.44 -12.82
C TRP A 135 -22.94 -0.01 -13.16
N ARG A 136 -21.98 0.92 -13.08
CA ARG A 136 -22.15 2.31 -13.50
C ARG A 136 -20.97 2.77 -14.38
N PRO A 137 -21.12 3.83 -15.18
CA PRO A 137 -19.98 4.45 -15.85
C PRO A 137 -18.87 4.81 -14.84
N THR A 138 -17.62 4.52 -15.21
CA THR A 138 -16.45 4.91 -14.42
C THR A 138 -16.36 6.44 -14.37
N LYS A 139 -16.16 6.99 -13.18
CA LYS A 139 -15.96 8.43 -12.98
C LYS A 139 -14.51 8.80 -13.27
N GLU A 140 -14.31 9.87 -14.02
CA GLU A 140 -12.99 10.49 -14.12
C GLU A 140 -12.70 11.31 -12.87
N ILE A 141 -11.58 11.00 -12.20
CA ILE A 141 -11.14 11.69 -11.00
C ILE A 141 -9.92 12.52 -11.31
N THR A 142 -10.01 13.82 -11.04
CA THR A 142 -8.87 14.74 -11.05
C THR A 142 -8.57 15.13 -9.61
N LEU A 143 -7.47 14.61 -9.06
CA LEU A 143 -6.99 15.05 -7.75
C LEU A 143 -6.52 16.51 -7.80
N LYS A 144 -6.77 17.25 -6.72
CA LYS A 144 -6.20 18.57 -6.47
C LYS A 144 -4.68 18.48 -6.33
N LYS A 145 -3.97 19.60 -6.46
CA LYS A 145 -2.50 19.63 -6.42
C LYS A 145 -1.96 19.07 -5.11
N GLU A 146 -2.57 19.43 -3.99
CA GLU A 146 -2.18 19.01 -2.63
C GLU A 146 -2.40 17.51 -2.43
N GLN A 147 -3.41 16.95 -3.10
CA GLN A 147 -3.74 15.52 -3.05
C GLN A 147 -2.81 14.67 -3.91
N ARG A 148 -2.05 15.28 -4.82
CA ARG A 148 -1.03 14.61 -5.66
C ARG A 148 0.35 14.60 -5.02
N ASP A 149 0.51 15.25 -3.89
CA ASP A 149 1.74 15.30 -3.12
C ASP A 149 1.71 14.23 -2.03
N LEU A 150 2.85 13.58 -1.80
CA LEU A 150 2.97 12.56 -0.75
C LEU A 150 2.65 13.13 0.64
N ASN A 151 2.92 14.42 0.90
CA ASN A 151 2.54 15.09 2.15
C ASN A 151 1.01 15.10 2.38
N GLY A 152 0.20 14.86 1.35
CA GLY A 152 -1.24 14.66 1.49
C GLY A 152 -1.61 13.52 2.44
N LEU A 153 -0.71 12.56 2.69
CA LEU A 153 -0.87 11.51 3.70
C LEU A 153 -0.92 12.07 5.13
N LEU A 154 -0.30 13.22 5.39
CA LEU A 154 -0.30 13.87 6.71
C LEU A 154 -1.41 14.91 6.85
N ALA A 155 -2.20 15.13 5.81
CA ALA A 155 -3.24 16.16 5.81
C ALA A 155 -4.37 15.82 6.78
N ASP A 156 -4.81 16.83 7.54
CA ASP A 156 -5.89 16.70 8.51
C ASP A 156 -7.27 16.94 7.88
N HIS A 157 -7.66 16.04 6.98
CA HIS A 157 -8.98 16.04 6.35
C HIS A 157 -9.36 14.60 5.91
N PRO A 158 -10.63 14.31 5.58
CA PRO A 158 -11.09 12.94 5.33
C PRO A 158 -10.25 12.12 4.33
N LEU A 159 -9.88 12.69 3.18
CA LEU A 159 -9.04 11.98 2.20
C LEU A 159 -7.57 11.79 2.64
N GLY A 160 -7.05 12.66 3.51
CA GLY A 160 -5.71 12.55 4.07
C GLY A 160 -5.68 11.47 5.14
N TRP A 161 -6.72 11.42 5.99
CA TRP A 161 -6.93 10.32 6.93
C TRP A 161 -7.04 8.97 6.22
N LEU A 162 -7.79 8.88 5.11
CA LEU A 162 -7.86 7.66 4.31
C LEU A 162 -6.50 7.29 3.70
N ALA A 163 -5.78 8.27 3.15
CA ALA A 163 -4.46 8.04 2.59
C ALA A 163 -3.46 7.56 3.64
N TRP A 164 -3.52 8.09 4.87
CA TRP A 164 -2.75 7.61 6.02
C TRP A 164 -3.16 6.21 6.46
N ASP A 165 -4.46 5.96 6.57
CA ASP A 165 -5.01 4.67 6.99
C ASP A 165 -4.54 3.53 6.08
N ILE A 166 -4.34 3.80 4.79
CA ILE A 166 -3.81 2.82 3.84
C ILE A 166 -2.29 2.92 3.73
N MET A 167 -1.76 4.00 3.16
CA MET A 167 -0.33 4.08 2.85
C MET A 167 0.52 4.37 4.08
N GLY A 168 0.11 5.30 4.95
CA GLY A 168 0.83 5.59 6.20
C GLY A 168 1.05 4.34 7.06
N ASN A 169 -0.01 3.55 7.27
CA ASN A 169 0.09 2.27 7.99
C ASN A 169 0.92 1.23 7.24
N THR A 170 0.92 1.23 5.90
CA THR A 170 1.80 0.37 5.10
C THR A 170 3.28 0.72 5.29
N LEU A 171 3.62 2.00 5.33
CA LEU A 171 4.97 2.47 5.59
C LEU A 171 5.42 2.11 7.01
N CYS A 172 4.53 2.28 7.99
CA CYS A 172 4.79 1.88 9.38
C CYS A 172 5.02 0.36 9.50
N TYR A 173 4.22 -0.44 8.80
CA TYR A 173 4.39 -1.88 8.75
C TYR A 173 5.73 -2.28 8.11
N ALA A 174 6.12 -1.67 7.00
CA ALA A 174 7.44 -1.90 6.41
C ALA A 174 8.58 -1.56 7.40
N ALA A 175 8.44 -0.46 8.14
CA ALA A 175 9.42 -0.03 9.16
C ALA A 175 9.45 -0.93 10.42
N SER A 176 8.37 -1.67 10.73
CA SER A 176 8.34 -2.63 11.83
C SER A 176 8.92 -3.99 11.46
N LEU A 177 8.99 -4.31 10.17
CA LEU A 177 9.45 -5.60 9.68
C LEU A 177 10.98 -5.72 9.59
N VAL A 178 11.76 -4.69 9.89
CA VAL A 178 13.23 -4.79 10.03
C VAL A 178 13.55 -5.11 11.50
N PRO A 179 14.37 -6.13 11.81
CA PRO A 179 15.14 -6.98 10.90
C PRO A 179 14.45 -8.28 10.47
N GLN A 180 13.14 -8.44 10.70
CA GLN A 180 12.45 -9.71 10.48
C GLN A 180 12.52 -10.20 9.03
N ILE A 181 12.29 -9.33 8.04
CA ILE A 181 12.21 -9.71 6.62
C ILE A 181 13.50 -9.44 5.83
N ALA A 182 14.33 -8.51 6.33
CA ALA A 182 15.60 -8.08 5.74
C ALA A 182 16.46 -7.43 6.84
N ASP A 183 17.79 -7.43 6.66
CA ASP A 183 18.73 -6.83 7.62
C ASP A 183 18.91 -5.31 7.43
N ASP A 184 18.41 -4.76 6.33
CA ASP A 184 18.54 -3.35 5.99
C ASP A 184 17.31 -2.81 5.25
N ILE A 185 17.21 -1.48 5.21
CA ILE A 185 16.13 -0.76 4.55
C ILE A 185 16.27 -0.75 3.02
N ILE A 186 17.48 -0.97 2.50
CA ILE A 186 17.80 -0.91 1.06
C ILE A 186 17.12 -2.04 0.33
N ASN A 187 17.22 -3.26 0.86
CA ASN A 187 16.58 -4.43 0.29
C ASN A 187 15.05 -4.31 0.33
N ILE A 188 14.49 -3.65 1.35
CA ILE A 188 13.05 -3.35 1.40
C ILE A 188 12.65 -2.37 0.29
N ASP A 189 13.35 -1.25 0.18
CA ASP A 189 13.04 -0.25 -0.82
C ASP A 189 13.22 -0.78 -2.25
N ARG A 190 14.32 -1.51 -2.52
CA ARG A 190 14.57 -2.17 -3.80
C ARG A 190 13.50 -3.19 -4.15
N ALA A 191 13.09 -4.03 -3.20
CA ALA A 191 12.06 -5.04 -3.44
C ALA A 191 10.72 -4.41 -3.84
N MET A 192 10.31 -3.32 -3.18
CA MET A 192 9.07 -2.62 -3.53
C MET A 192 9.18 -1.87 -4.86
N ARG A 193 10.32 -1.23 -5.13
CA ARG A 193 10.54 -0.51 -6.39
C ARG A 193 10.60 -1.45 -7.58
N TRP A 194 11.36 -2.53 -7.49
CA TRP A 194 11.61 -3.43 -8.62
C TRP A 194 10.54 -4.51 -8.75
N GLY A 195 9.99 -5.00 -7.64
CA GLY A 195 8.99 -6.06 -7.64
C GLY A 195 7.55 -5.56 -7.78
N PHE A 196 7.22 -4.46 -7.10
CA PHE A 196 5.86 -3.89 -7.11
C PHE A 196 5.74 -2.63 -7.96
N ALA A 197 6.81 -2.21 -8.64
CA ALA A 197 6.86 -1.02 -9.49
C ALA A 197 6.50 0.28 -8.75
N TRP A 198 6.83 0.37 -7.47
CA TRP A 198 6.70 1.62 -6.73
C TRP A 198 7.79 2.59 -7.19
N THR A 199 7.45 3.86 -7.43
CA THR A 199 8.44 4.88 -7.81
C THR A 199 9.50 5.04 -6.71
N HIS A 200 9.07 4.92 -5.46
CA HIS A 200 9.91 5.04 -4.27
C HIS A 200 9.69 3.85 -3.35
N GLY A 201 10.71 3.44 -2.60
CA GLY A 201 10.54 2.45 -1.56
C GLY A 201 9.90 3.03 -0.29
N PRO A 202 9.43 2.18 0.65
CA PRO A 202 8.86 2.64 1.91
C PRO A 202 9.73 3.66 2.68
N PHE A 203 11.03 3.44 2.81
CA PHE A 203 11.90 4.34 3.58
C PHE A 203 12.21 5.63 2.81
N GLN A 204 12.36 5.56 1.49
CA GLN A 204 12.37 6.74 0.62
C GLN A 204 11.09 7.57 0.68
N MET A 205 9.92 6.95 0.92
CA MET A 205 8.66 7.67 1.15
C MET A 205 8.62 8.29 2.54
N LEU A 206 9.05 7.57 3.58
CA LEU A 206 9.16 8.09 4.94
C LEU A 206 10.06 9.34 4.98
N ASP A 207 11.20 9.32 4.28
CA ASP A 207 12.09 10.47 4.17
C ASP A 207 11.44 11.68 3.50
N ARG A 208 10.65 11.46 2.44
CA ARG A 208 9.90 12.54 1.78
C ARG A 208 8.79 13.12 2.65
N LEU A 209 8.15 12.30 3.48
CA LEU A 209 7.15 12.74 4.45
C LEU A 209 7.80 13.54 5.59
N GLY A 210 9.06 13.27 5.89
CA GLY A 210 9.75 13.72 7.09
C GLY A 210 9.50 12.74 8.23
N PRO A 211 10.45 11.83 8.54
CA PRO A 211 10.28 10.79 9.55
C PRO A 211 9.89 11.35 10.92
N THR A 212 10.43 12.51 11.32
CA THR A 212 10.04 13.18 12.57
C THR A 212 8.54 13.50 12.62
N LYS A 213 7.94 13.96 11.51
CA LYS A 213 6.49 14.23 11.44
C LYS A 213 5.66 12.94 11.54
N VAL A 214 6.17 11.85 10.97
CA VAL A 214 5.56 10.52 11.08
C VAL A 214 5.58 10.06 12.53
N VAL A 215 6.71 10.22 13.23
CA VAL A 215 6.82 9.91 14.66
C VAL A 215 5.85 10.75 15.49
N GLU A 216 5.81 12.07 15.29
CA GLU A 216 4.87 12.97 15.98
C GLU A 216 3.42 12.56 15.76
N LYS A 217 3.05 12.20 14.53
CA LYS A 217 1.70 11.73 14.20
C LYS A 217 1.36 10.41 14.91
N LEU A 218 2.29 9.46 14.95
CA LEU A 218 2.09 8.18 15.65
C LEU A 218 1.95 8.38 17.16
N GLN A 219 2.75 9.25 17.76
CA GLN A 219 2.66 9.60 19.19
C GLN A 219 1.31 10.28 19.51
N ALA A 220 0.85 11.20 18.66
CA ALA A 220 -0.46 11.84 18.82
C ALA A 220 -1.63 10.85 18.69
N MET A 221 -1.43 9.72 18.00
CA MET A 221 -2.39 8.64 17.87
C MET A 221 -2.24 7.56 18.95
N GLU A 222 -1.29 7.71 19.89
CA GLU A 222 -0.92 6.71 20.88
C GLU A 222 -0.58 5.34 20.24
N ALA A 223 -0.02 5.36 19.04
CA ALA A 223 0.38 4.17 18.30
C ALA A 223 1.78 3.71 18.69
N GLU A 224 2.03 2.40 18.62
CA GLU A 224 3.36 1.84 18.80
C GLU A 224 4.30 2.33 17.68
N LEU A 225 5.52 2.73 18.06
CA LEU A 225 6.50 3.23 17.11
C LEU A 225 7.18 2.06 16.38
N PRO A 226 7.14 1.99 15.04
CA PRO A 226 7.83 0.95 14.29
C PRO A 226 9.33 0.93 14.57
N LYS A 227 9.93 -0.27 14.56
CA LYS A 227 11.31 -0.50 14.98
C LYS A 227 12.31 0.48 14.35
N MET A 228 12.27 0.68 13.03
CA MET A 228 13.21 1.61 12.38
C MET A 228 12.94 3.09 12.68
N LEU A 229 11.69 3.48 12.94
CA LEU A 229 11.39 4.83 13.40
C LEU A 229 11.87 5.06 14.84
N GLN A 230 11.85 4.02 15.68
CA GLN A 230 12.47 4.06 17.00
C GLN A 230 14.00 4.21 16.90
N VAL A 231 14.66 3.44 16.01
CA VAL A 231 16.11 3.58 15.78
C VAL A 231 16.47 5.00 15.35
N LEU A 232 15.70 5.58 14.42
CA LEU A 232 15.89 6.97 13.97
C LEU A 232 15.69 7.99 15.11
N GLN A 233 14.69 7.78 15.97
CA GLN A 233 14.47 8.63 17.13
C GLN A 233 15.62 8.53 18.15
N ASP A 234 16.07 7.32 18.45
CA ASP A 234 17.10 7.05 19.45
C ASP A 234 18.49 7.56 19.02
N SER A 235 18.80 7.51 17.72
CA SER A 235 20.05 8.05 17.17
C SER A 235 20.06 9.58 17.09
N GLY A 236 18.90 10.24 17.20
CA GLY A 236 18.76 11.69 17.03
C GLY A 236 18.78 12.15 15.56
N GLU A 237 18.73 11.21 14.62
CA GLU A 237 18.72 11.46 13.19
C GLU A 237 17.34 11.90 12.68
N LYS A 238 17.32 12.49 11.48
CA LYS A 238 16.09 13.06 10.90
C LYS A 238 15.68 12.43 9.57
N SER A 239 16.50 11.53 9.03
CA SER A 239 16.23 10.82 7.79
C SER A 239 16.85 9.43 7.83
N PHE A 240 16.30 8.52 7.03
CA PHE A 240 16.83 7.19 6.79
C PHE A 240 17.95 7.21 5.75
N TYR A 241 17.92 8.15 4.81
CA TYR A 241 18.96 8.35 3.80
C TYR A 241 19.60 9.73 3.95
N ARG A 242 20.89 9.82 3.61
CA ARG A 242 21.60 11.10 3.49
C ARG A 242 22.57 11.10 2.31
N LYS A 243 23.23 12.23 2.08
CA LYS A 243 24.17 12.44 0.94
C LYS A 243 23.57 11.98 -0.39
N ASP A 244 22.38 12.50 -0.69
CA ASP A 244 21.62 12.18 -1.91
C ASP A 244 21.33 10.69 -2.12
N GLY A 245 21.21 9.93 -1.02
CA GLY A 245 20.87 8.50 -1.05
C GLY A 245 22.07 7.56 -1.18
N THR A 246 23.29 8.06 -0.95
CA THR A 246 24.52 7.23 -0.95
C THR A 246 24.84 6.61 0.41
N GLU A 247 24.18 7.06 1.47
CA GLU A 247 24.27 6.48 2.81
C GLU A 247 22.88 6.25 3.40
N TYR A 248 22.73 5.20 4.22
CA TYR A 248 21.48 4.80 4.86
C TYR A 248 21.65 4.48 6.34
N LEU A 249 20.60 4.70 7.14
CA LEU A 249 20.57 4.44 8.57
C LEU A 249 20.42 2.94 8.86
N GLY A 250 21.40 2.38 9.56
CA GLY A 250 21.41 0.99 10.00
C GLY A 250 20.66 0.76 11.31
N LEU A 251 20.49 -0.52 11.67
CA LEU A 251 19.87 -0.93 12.93
C LEU A 251 20.67 -0.56 14.18
N ASP A 252 21.96 -0.27 13.99
CA ASP A 252 22.88 0.24 15.01
C ASP A 252 22.73 1.74 15.26
N GLY A 253 21.91 2.44 14.46
CA GLY A 253 21.72 3.89 14.57
C GLY A 253 22.80 4.70 13.85
N ASP A 254 23.75 4.05 13.18
CA ASP A 254 24.79 4.70 12.39
C ASP A 254 24.44 4.67 10.88
N TYR A 255 25.09 5.54 10.10
CA TYR A 255 24.94 5.51 8.65
C TYR A 255 25.99 4.64 7.98
N HIS A 256 25.53 3.82 7.05
CA HIS A 256 26.34 2.92 6.24
C HIS A 256 26.25 3.30 4.76
N PRO A 257 27.30 3.04 3.95
CA PRO A 257 27.23 3.26 2.51
C PRO A 257 26.18 2.36 1.88
N VAL A 258 25.39 2.91 0.96
CA VAL A 258 24.44 2.14 0.16
C VAL A 258 25.23 1.22 -0.78
N PRO A 259 24.97 -0.10 -0.77
CA PRO A 259 25.63 -1.02 -1.70
C PRO A 259 25.31 -0.66 -3.15
N GLU A 260 26.21 -0.98 -4.09
CA GLU A 260 25.91 -0.84 -5.53
C GLU A 260 24.67 -1.68 -5.93
N GLU A 261 24.00 -1.26 -7.01
CA GLU A 261 22.75 -1.87 -7.53
C GLU A 261 22.95 -3.14 -8.35
#